data_AF-A0A1U7U8U5-F1
#
_entry.id   AF-A0A1U7U8U5-F1
#
_cell.length_a   1.000
_cell.length_b   1.000
_cell.length_c   1.000
_cell.angle_alpha   90.00
_cell.angle_beta   90.00
_cell.angle_gamma   90.00
#
_symmetry.space_group_name_H-M   'P 1'
#
loop_
_entity.id
_entity.type
_entity.pdbx_description
1 polymer ?
#
loop_
_entity_poly.entity_id
_entity_poly.type
_entity_poly.pdbx_seq_one_letter_code
_entity_poly.pdbx_strand_id
1 'polypeptide(L)'
;MTHNGNLRVKAKFEARVPAFYYVPQANDCLVLKEQWIRAKYQRQEFMADGETISPPGNREGFLWKRGRDNAQFLRRRFVLLAREGLLKYYTKEEGKGPKAVISIKDLNATFQTEKIGHPHGLQITYRREGHTRNLFVYHESGKEIVDWFNALRAARLQYLKTAFPELPESELVPLLTRNYLKQGFMEKTGPKQREPFKKRWFTLDSQERRLLYYKNPLDAFEQGQVFLGSNEQGYEVYEDLPKGIRGNRWKAGLTIVTPERRFVLTCPSEKEQQEWLDSLRDVLSHPLTPLNLFTASTESGCSSR
;
A
#
# COMPACT_ATOMS: atom_id res chain seq x y z
N MET A 1 -40.67 7.56 -5.13
CA MET A 1 -39.45 6.72 -4.94
C MET A 1 -39.75 5.35 -4.31
N THR A 2 -40.98 4.82 -4.38
CA THR A 2 -41.36 3.53 -3.75
C THR A 2 -41.03 2.29 -4.60
N HIS A 3 -40.72 2.46 -5.88
CA HIS A 3 -40.48 1.35 -6.81
C HIS A 3 -38.98 1.02 -7.03
N ASN A 4 -38.04 1.90 -6.66
CA ASN A 4 -36.61 1.71 -6.91
C ASN A 4 -35.81 1.70 -5.59
N GLY A 5 -35.99 0.65 -4.78
CA GLY A 5 -35.18 0.45 -3.57
C GLY A 5 -33.71 0.11 -3.89
N ASN A 6 -32.80 0.39 -2.95
CA ASN A 6 -31.36 0.15 -3.09
C ASN A 6 -31.03 -1.29 -3.54
N LEU A 7 -31.82 -2.28 -3.12
CA LEU A 7 -31.66 -3.67 -3.51
C LEU A 7 -31.90 -3.90 -5.02
N ARG A 8 -32.94 -3.27 -5.60
CA ARG A 8 -33.23 -3.37 -7.05
C ARG A 8 -32.17 -2.66 -7.88
N VAL A 9 -31.70 -1.49 -7.42
CA VAL A 9 -30.62 -0.74 -8.07
C VAL A 9 -29.33 -1.55 -8.06
N LYS A 10 -28.99 -2.16 -6.91
CA LYS A 10 -27.83 -3.04 -6.78
C LYS A 10 -27.92 -4.24 -7.71
N ALA A 11 -29.06 -4.94 -7.72
CA ALA A 11 -29.27 -6.10 -8.59
C ALA A 11 -29.13 -5.76 -10.09
N LYS A 12 -29.47 -4.53 -10.50
CA LYS A 12 -29.34 -4.08 -11.89
C LYS A 12 -27.91 -3.62 -12.23
N PHE A 13 -27.37 -2.67 -11.49
CA PHE A 13 -26.13 -1.96 -11.83
C PHE A 13 -24.86 -2.57 -11.24
N GLU A 14 -25.00 -3.58 -10.38
CA GLU A 14 -23.88 -4.34 -9.79
C GLU A 14 -23.99 -5.84 -10.10
N ALA A 15 -24.74 -6.21 -11.15
CA ALA A 15 -25.03 -7.61 -11.49
C ALA A 15 -23.78 -8.45 -11.77
N ARG A 16 -22.74 -7.82 -12.36
CA ARG A 16 -21.51 -8.49 -12.82
C ARG A 16 -20.23 -7.80 -12.33
N VAL A 17 -20.24 -7.24 -11.12
CA VAL A 17 -19.03 -6.63 -10.55
C VAL A 17 -17.96 -7.71 -10.37
N PRO A 18 -16.78 -7.61 -11.04
CA PRO A 18 -15.74 -8.62 -10.88
C PRO A 18 -15.20 -8.63 -9.45
N ALA A 19 -14.85 -9.81 -8.92
CA ALA A 19 -14.35 -9.94 -7.55
C ALA A 19 -13.09 -9.10 -7.26
N PHE A 20 -12.24 -8.87 -8.27
CA PHE A 20 -11.07 -8.00 -8.11
C PHE A 20 -11.42 -6.50 -8.10
N TYR A 21 -12.59 -6.09 -8.58
CA TYR A 21 -12.93 -4.67 -8.72
C TYR A 21 -13.06 -4.04 -7.33
N TYR A 22 -12.37 -2.92 -7.11
CA TYR A 22 -12.40 -2.24 -5.82
C TYR A 22 -13.73 -1.49 -5.63
N VAL A 23 -14.45 -1.84 -4.57
CA VAL A 23 -15.67 -1.15 -4.14
C VAL A 23 -15.30 -0.12 -3.07
N PRO A 24 -15.44 1.19 -3.34
CA PRO A 24 -15.02 2.23 -2.41
C PRO A 24 -15.81 2.26 -1.11
N GLN A 25 -15.09 2.59 -0.03
CA GLN A 25 -15.59 2.84 1.32
C GLN A 25 -15.78 4.36 1.57
N ALA A 26 -16.40 4.71 2.70
CA ALA A 26 -16.72 6.11 3.02
C ALA A 26 -15.48 7.02 3.08
N ASN A 27 -14.39 6.50 3.65
CA ASN A 27 -13.11 7.20 3.85
C ASN A 27 -12.19 7.18 2.62
N ASP A 28 -12.58 6.51 1.53
CA ASP A 28 -11.77 6.51 0.30
C ASP A 28 -11.74 7.87 -0.38
N CYS A 29 -10.69 8.09 -1.18
CA CYS A 29 -10.50 9.32 -1.94
C CYS A 29 -11.62 9.54 -2.97
N LEU A 30 -11.81 10.81 -3.36
CA LEU A 30 -12.91 11.21 -4.24
C LEU A 30 -12.89 10.50 -5.59
N VAL A 31 -11.71 10.29 -6.20
CA VAL A 31 -11.61 9.64 -7.52
C VAL A 31 -12.15 8.20 -7.51
N LEU A 32 -11.92 7.44 -6.43
CA LEU A 32 -12.47 6.08 -6.31
C LEU A 32 -14.00 6.11 -6.24
N LYS A 33 -14.56 6.99 -5.39
CA LYS A 33 -16.01 7.13 -5.21
C LYS A 33 -16.69 7.62 -6.50
N GLU A 34 -16.14 8.65 -7.12
CA GLU A 34 -16.65 9.20 -8.38
C GLU A 34 -16.62 8.15 -9.49
N GLN A 35 -15.48 7.47 -9.69
CA GLN A 35 -15.36 6.50 -10.77
C GLN A 35 -16.19 5.24 -10.56
N TRP A 36 -16.46 4.86 -9.31
CA TRP A 36 -17.44 3.81 -8.99
C TRP A 36 -18.86 4.19 -9.38
N ILE A 37 -19.30 5.41 -9.04
CA ILE A 37 -20.63 5.93 -9.40
C ILE A 37 -20.75 6.00 -10.93
N ARG A 38 -19.74 6.54 -11.62
CA ARG A 38 -19.73 6.61 -13.08
C ARG A 38 -19.67 5.23 -13.74
N ALA A 39 -18.91 4.28 -13.18
CA ALA A 39 -18.87 2.90 -13.66
C ALA A 39 -20.26 2.26 -13.64
N LYS A 40 -20.98 2.42 -12.53
CA LYS A 40 -22.32 1.86 -12.36
C LYS A 40 -23.38 2.52 -13.24
N TYR A 41 -23.50 3.83 -13.21
CA TYR A 41 -24.69 4.49 -13.74
C TYR A 41 -24.47 5.20 -15.07
N GLN A 42 -23.27 5.73 -15.30
CA GLN A 42 -22.95 6.44 -16.54
C GLN A 42 -22.49 5.47 -17.63
N ARG A 43 -21.57 4.57 -17.27
CA ARG A 43 -20.95 3.62 -18.21
C ARG A 43 -21.56 2.22 -18.15
N GLN A 44 -22.34 1.94 -17.10
CA GLN A 44 -23.08 0.70 -16.93
C GLN A 44 -22.21 -0.56 -17.05
N GLU A 45 -20.96 -0.46 -16.55
CA GLU A 45 -19.89 -1.45 -16.76
C GLU A 45 -20.21 -2.82 -16.16
N PHE A 46 -21.17 -2.91 -15.22
CA PHE A 46 -21.49 -4.14 -14.48
C PHE A 46 -22.93 -4.62 -14.68
N MET A 47 -23.67 -4.08 -15.65
CA MET A 47 -25.02 -4.57 -15.97
C MET A 47 -24.95 -5.96 -16.64
N ALA A 48 -26.03 -6.74 -16.51
CA ALA A 48 -26.08 -8.11 -17.03
C ALA A 48 -26.03 -8.17 -18.57
N ASP A 49 -26.60 -7.17 -19.22
CA ASP A 49 -26.69 -6.94 -20.67
C ASP A 49 -25.50 -6.14 -21.23
N GLY A 50 -24.56 -5.70 -20.38
CA GLY A 50 -23.36 -5.00 -20.80
C GLY A 50 -22.39 -5.89 -21.58
N GLU A 51 -21.59 -5.27 -22.44
CA GLU A 51 -20.51 -5.97 -23.15
C GLU A 51 -19.59 -6.68 -22.16
N THR A 52 -19.09 -7.86 -22.55
CA THR A 52 -18.17 -8.64 -21.72
C THR A 52 -16.95 -7.79 -21.41
N ILE A 53 -16.78 -7.40 -20.15
CA ILE A 53 -15.58 -6.71 -19.66
C ILE A 53 -14.38 -7.55 -20.10
N SER A 54 -13.57 -7.01 -21.02
CA SER A 54 -12.33 -7.65 -21.44
C SER A 54 -11.54 -8.02 -20.18
N PRO A 55 -11.11 -9.28 -20.00
CA PRO A 55 -10.46 -9.69 -18.77
C PRO A 55 -9.25 -8.78 -18.55
N PRO A 56 -9.25 -7.94 -17.49
CA PRO A 56 -8.21 -6.94 -17.32
C PRO A 56 -6.99 -7.64 -16.76
N GLY A 57 -6.24 -8.30 -17.64
CA GLY A 57 -4.97 -8.91 -17.29
C GLY A 57 -3.83 -8.07 -17.84
N ASN A 58 -3.83 -7.90 -19.16
CA ASN A 58 -2.81 -7.12 -19.81
C ASN A 58 -3.30 -5.68 -19.98
N ARG A 59 -2.44 -4.73 -19.66
CA ARG A 59 -2.73 -3.31 -19.86
C ARG A 59 -1.46 -2.60 -20.29
N GLU A 60 -1.57 -1.75 -21.29
CA GLU A 60 -0.50 -0.88 -21.72
C GLU A 60 -1.01 0.56 -21.79
N GLY A 61 -0.14 1.51 -21.46
CA GLY A 61 -0.47 2.92 -21.51
C GLY A 61 0.60 3.77 -20.86
N PHE A 62 0.37 5.07 -20.84
CA PHE A 62 1.30 6.02 -20.25
C PHE A 62 0.80 6.50 -18.90
N LEU A 63 1.71 6.61 -17.93
CA LEU A 63 1.45 7.25 -16.65
C LEU A 63 2.48 8.35 -16.43
N TRP A 64 2.05 9.45 -15.82
CA TRP A 64 2.96 10.45 -15.29
C TRP A 64 3.61 9.89 -14.05
N LYS A 65 4.93 9.69 -14.07
CA LYS A 65 5.68 9.06 -12.99
C LYS A 65 6.69 10.03 -12.41
N ARG A 66 6.69 10.17 -11.09
CA ARG A 66 7.71 10.93 -10.36
C ARG A 66 9.11 10.32 -10.54
N GLY A 67 10.11 11.17 -10.76
CA GLY A 67 11.51 10.78 -10.74
C GLY A 67 11.95 10.25 -9.38
N ARG A 68 13.10 9.56 -9.35
CA ARG A 68 13.66 9.02 -8.10
C ARG A 68 14.18 10.15 -7.22
N ASP A 69 15.04 10.98 -7.81
CA ASP A 69 15.82 11.99 -7.09
C ASP A 69 15.40 13.42 -7.48
N ASN A 70 14.61 13.56 -8.55
CA ASN A 70 14.01 14.82 -8.96
C ASN A 70 12.50 14.80 -8.68
N ALA A 71 11.97 15.95 -8.27
CA ALA A 71 10.55 16.10 -7.96
C ALA A 71 9.65 16.15 -9.20
N GLN A 72 10.19 15.90 -10.39
CA GLN A 72 9.48 16.03 -11.65
C GLN A 72 8.69 14.77 -11.96
N PHE A 73 7.48 14.94 -12.48
CA PHE A 73 6.71 13.88 -13.10
C PHE A 73 7.01 13.86 -14.60
N LEU A 74 7.31 12.69 -15.13
CA LEU A 74 7.56 12.51 -16.54
C LEU A 74 6.70 11.37 -17.07
N ARG A 75 6.21 11.51 -18.29
CA ARG A 75 5.40 10.50 -18.97
C ARG A 75 6.24 9.23 -19.20
N ARG A 76 5.73 8.08 -18.77
CA ARG A 76 6.41 6.78 -18.88
C ARG A 76 5.42 5.73 -19.36
N ARG A 77 5.87 4.87 -20.27
CA ARG A 77 5.08 3.73 -20.76
C ARG A 77 5.11 2.63 -19.72
N PHE A 78 3.95 2.14 -19.31
CA PHE A 78 3.76 1.01 -18.43
C PHE A 78 3.09 -0.13 -19.19
N VAL A 79 3.52 -1.35 -18.91
CA VAL A 79 2.97 -2.58 -19.48
C VAL A 79 2.77 -3.59 -18.36
N LEU A 80 1.52 -3.87 -18.05
CA LEU A 80 1.11 -4.97 -17.18
C LEU A 80 0.90 -6.21 -18.04
N LEU A 81 1.54 -7.31 -17.65
CA LEU A 81 1.43 -8.63 -18.24
C LEU A 81 0.91 -9.57 -17.15
N ALA A 82 -0.40 -9.61 -16.92
CA ALA A 82 -0.97 -10.37 -15.79
C ALA A 82 -0.68 -11.86 -15.87
N ARG A 83 -0.68 -12.44 -17.07
CA ARG A 83 -0.37 -13.87 -17.25
C ARG A 83 1.05 -14.21 -16.82
N GLU A 84 1.99 -13.30 -17.04
CA GLU A 84 3.39 -13.43 -16.60
C GLU A 84 3.58 -13.01 -15.14
N GLY A 85 2.59 -12.35 -14.53
CA GLY A 85 2.72 -11.77 -13.19
C GLY A 85 3.72 -10.61 -13.14
N LEU A 86 3.82 -9.79 -14.20
CA LEU A 86 4.82 -8.71 -14.30
C LEU A 86 4.20 -7.35 -14.64
N LEU A 87 4.68 -6.30 -13.98
CA LEU A 87 4.53 -4.91 -14.38
C LEU A 87 5.88 -4.37 -14.86
N LYS A 88 5.94 -3.86 -16.09
CA LYS A 88 7.15 -3.28 -16.69
C LYS A 88 6.93 -1.79 -16.92
N TYR A 89 7.97 -0.98 -16.81
CA TYR A 89 7.91 0.41 -17.29
C TYR A 89 9.17 0.80 -18.05
N TYR A 90 9.00 1.73 -18.99
CA TYR A 90 10.03 2.16 -19.92
C TYR A 90 10.24 3.67 -19.79
N THR A 91 11.50 4.11 -19.86
CA THR A 91 11.87 5.53 -19.79
C THR A 91 11.76 6.25 -21.12
N LYS A 92 11.90 5.51 -22.22
CA LYS A 92 11.76 5.97 -23.61
C LYS A 92 10.84 4.98 -24.32
N GLU A 93 10.13 5.44 -25.34
CA GLU A 93 9.29 4.56 -26.19
C GLU A 93 10.18 3.57 -26.96
N GLU A 94 11.33 4.05 -27.45
CA GLU A 94 12.37 3.25 -28.10
C GLU A 94 13.58 3.07 -27.17
N GLY A 95 13.95 1.82 -26.88
CA GLY A 95 15.10 1.52 -26.03
C GLY A 95 15.35 0.02 -25.84
N LYS A 96 16.56 -0.33 -25.36
CA LYS A 96 17.07 -1.72 -25.23
C LYS A 96 16.31 -2.62 -24.22
N GLY A 97 15.23 -2.15 -23.60
CA GLY A 97 14.44 -2.94 -22.64
C GLY A 97 13.76 -2.11 -21.55
N PRO A 98 13.00 -2.77 -20.66
CA PRO A 98 12.31 -2.12 -19.56
C PRO A 98 13.29 -1.51 -18.56
N LYS A 99 12.97 -0.32 -18.03
CA LYS A 99 13.75 0.31 -16.96
C LYS A 99 13.61 -0.45 -15.64
N ALA A 100 12.44 -1.05 -15.41
CA ALA A 100 12.22 -1.97 -14.31
C ALA A 100 11.21 -3.05 -14.74
N VAL A 101 11.42 -4.25 -14.21
CA VAL A 101 10.50 -5.38 -14.25
C VAL A 101 10.10 -5.66 -12.82
N ILE A 102 8.81 -5.58 -12.52
CA ILE A 102 8.26 -5.61 -11.16
C ILE A 102 7.36 -6.84 -11.07
N SER A 103 7.64 -7.72 -10.12
CA SER A 103 6.79 -8.89 -9.86
C SER A 103 5.48 -8.48 -9.19
N ILE A 104 4.36 -9.02 -9.66
CA ILE A 104 3.04 -8.86 -9.05
C ILE A 104 2.97 -9.52 -7.67
N LYS A 105 3.85 -10.49 -7.37
CA LYS A 105 3.90 -11.18 -6.06
C LYS A 105 3.98 -10.20 -4.89
N ASP A 106 4.89 -9.23 -4.97
CA ASP A 106 5.20 -8.30 -3.88
C ASP A 106 4.72 -6.87 -4.16
N LEU A 107 3.91 -6.68 -5.22
CA LEU A 107 3.40 -5.38 -5.61
C LEU A 107 2.19 -4.99 -4.74
N ASN A 108 2.19 -3.76 -4.24
CA ASN A 108 1.02 -3.10 -3.69
C ASN A 108 0.70 -1.82 -4.48
N ALA A 109 -0.56 -1.43 -4.49
CA ALA A 109 -1.02 -0.16 -5.02
C ALA A 109 -2.05 0.47 -4.07
N THR A 110 -1.90 1.75 -3.77
CA THR A 110 -2.82 2.49 -2.89
C THR A 110 -2.92 3.95 -3.34
N PHE A 111 -4.13 4.50 -3.37
CA PHE A 111 -4.34 5.91 -3.71
C PHE A 111 -3.82 6.80 -2.57
N GLN A 112 -3.03 7.81 -2.93
CA GLN A 112 -2.29 8.67 -2.00
C GLN A 112 -2.37 10.13 -2.47
N THR A 113 -3.60 10.58 -2.74
CA THR A 113 -3.89 11.81 -3.49
C THR A 113 -3.33 13.06 -2.80
N GLU A 114 -3.51 13.17 -1.49
CA GLU A 114 -3.01 14.28 -0.68
C GLU A 114 -1.48 14.27 -0.60
N LYS A 115 -0.89 13.11 -0.28
CA LYS A 115 0.57 12.94 -0.17
C LYS A 115 1.30 13.27 -1.48
N ILE A 116 0.72 12.87 -2.61
CA ILE A 116 1.27 13.10 -3.95
C ILE A 116 0.99 14.53 -4.43
N GLY A 117 -0.04 15.19 -3.89
CA GLY A 117 -0.49 16.51 -4.34
C GLY A 117 -1.22 16.46 -5.69
N HIS A 118 -1.89 15.34 -6.00
CA HIS A 118 -2.64 15.16 -7.24
C HIS A 118 -3.92 14.35 -6.99
N PRO A 119 -5.10 14.74 -7.52
CA PRO A 119 -6.38 14.06 -7.26
C PRO A 119 -6.41 12.60 -7.73
N HIS A 120 -5.52 12.24 -8.65
CA HIS A 120 -5.36 10.89 -9.21
C HIS A 120 -4.03 10.24 -8.79
N GLY A 121 -3.42 10.70 -7.69
CA GLY A 121 -2.15 10.17 -7.21
C GLY A 121 -2.27 8.73 -6.71
N LEU A 122 -1.54 7.82 -7.35
CA LEU A 122 -1.41 6.41 -6.97
C LEU A 122 0.03 6.11 -6.55
N GLN A 123 0.19 5.49 -5.39
CA GLN A 123 1.47 4.95 -4.93
C GLN A 123 1.51 3.46 -5.26
N ILE A 124 2.50 3.04 -6.05
CA ILE A 124 2.82 1.63 -6.30
C ILE A 124 4.08 1.30 -5.52
N THR A 125 4.05 0.24 -4.72
CA THR A 125 5.22 -0.24 -3.97
C THR A 125 5.56 -1.67 -4.35
N TYR A 126 6.84 -2.01 -4.29
CA TYR A 126 7.31 -3.38 -4.52
C TYR A 126 8.64 -3.63 -3.82
N ARG A 127 8.97 -4.90 -3.58
CA ARG A 127 10.26 -5.30 -3.01
C ARG A 127 11.37 -5.23 -4.05
N ARG A 128 12.50 -4.67 -3.66
CA ARG A 128 13.74 -4.64 -4.44
C ARG A 128 14.93 -4.69 -3.52
N GLU A 129 15.75 -5.74 -3.64
CA GLU A 129 17.04 -5.87 -2.91
C GLU A 129 16.84 -5.67 -1.39
N GLY A 130 15.80 -6.29 -0.81
CA GLY A 130 15.45 -6.16 0.62
C GLY A 130 14.73 -4.85 1.01
N HIS A 131 14.65 -3.89 0.10
CA HIS A 131 14.02 -2.58 0.32
C HIS A 131 12.61 -2.48 -0.28
N THR A 132 11.82 -1.53 0.22
CA THR A 132 10.53 -1.14 -0.37
C THR A 132 10.72 0.02 -1.34
N ARG A 133 10.55 -0.25 -2.64
CA ARG A 133 10.61 0.79 -3.66
C ARG A 133 9.24 1.44 -3.87
N ASN A 134 9.14 2.73 -3.64
CA ASN A 134 7.99 3.56 -4.00
C ASN A 134 8.07 4.11 -5.43
N LEU A 135 7.00 3.96 -6.18
CA LEU A 135 6.69 4.70 -7.40
C LEU A 135 5.45 5.55 -7.15
N PHE A 136 5.55 6.86 -7.41
CA PHE A 136 4.41 7.77 -7.37
C PHE A 136 4.00 8.09 -8.80
N VAL A 137 2.76 7.76 -9.15
CA VAL A 137 2.22 7.90 -10.50
C VAL A 137 0.86 8.58 -10.47
N TYR A 138 0.46 9.16 -11.60
CA TYR A 138 -0.92 9.58 -11.83
C TYR A 138 -1.26 9.49 -13.32
N HIS A 139 -2.56 9.64 -13.61
CA HIS A 139 -3.07 9.90 -14.94
C HIS A 139 -4.00 11.13 -14.88
N GLU A 140 -4.12 11.88 -15.98
CA GLU A 140 -4.99 13.06 -16.05
C GLU A 140 -6.47 12.66 -15.99
N SER A 141 -6.84 11.57 -16.66
CA SER A 141 -8.16 10.93 -16.52
C SER A 141 -8.26 10.09 -15.24
N GLY A 142 -9.29 10.38 -14.43
CA GLY A 142 -9.63 9.60 -13.24
C GLY A 142 -10.05 8.16 -13.56
N LYS A 143 -10.75 7.96 -14.69
CA LYS A 143 -11.12 6.60 -15.17
C LYS A 143 -9.86 5.78 -15.43
N GLU A 144 -8.91 6.33 -16.17
CA GLU A 144 -7.68 5.62 -16.56
C GLU A 144 -6.86 5.18 -15.34
N ILE A 145 -6.69 6.04 -14.32
CA ILE A 145 -5.93 5.64 -13.13
C ILE A 145 -6.65 4.56 -12.32
N VAL A 146 -8.00 4.60 -12.26
CA VAL A 146 -8.82 3.60 -11.57
C VAL A 146 -8.83 2.28 -12.33
N ASP A 147 -8.84 2.32 -13.66
CA ASP A 147 -8.69 1.15 -14.53
C ASP A 147 -7.31 0.51 -14.34
N TRP A 148 -6.23 1.30 -14.25
CA TRP A 148 -4.89 0.80 -13.89
C TRP A 148 -4.86 0.13 -12.52
N PHE A 149 -5.48 0.74 -11.51
CA PHE A 149 -5.58 0.18 -10.17
C PHE A 149 -6.33 -1.15 -10.15
N ASN A 150 -7.48 -1.24 -10.82
CA ASN A 150 -8.26 -2.47 -10.91
C ASN A 150 -7.58 -3.55 -11.77
N ALA A 151 -6.81 -3.17 -12.80
CA ALA A 151 -6.00 -4.12 -13.56
C ALA A 151 -4.87 -4.73 -12.71
N LEU A 152 -4.21 -3.92 -11.86
CA LEU A 152 -3.23 -4.43 -10.89
C LEU A 152 -3.88 -5.40 -9.89
N ARG A 153 -5.09 -5.08 -9.41
CA ARG A 153 -5.88 -5.96 -8.53
C ARG A 153 -6.26 -7.27 -9.22
N ALA A 154 -6.66 -7.23 -10.48
CA ALA A 154 -6.96 -8.42 -11.28
C ALA A 154 -5.73 -9.32 -11.47
N ALA A 155 -4.57 -8.73 -11.82
CA ALA A 155 -3.32 -9.46 -11.93
C ALA A 155 -2.89 -10.09 -10.58
N ARG A 156 -3.07 -9.36 -9.48
CA ARG A 156 -2.86 -9.86 -8.11
C ARG A 156 -3.76 -11.04 -7.79
N LEU A 157 -5.04 -10.98 -8.17
CA LEU A 157 -5.99 -12.06 -7.91
C LEU A 157 -5.60 -13.31 -8.69
N GLN A 158 -5.23 -13.15 -9.96
CA GLN A 158 -4.74 -14.26 -10.79
C GLN A 158 -3.48 -14.89 -10.19
N TYR A 159 -2.51 -14.08 -9.75
CA TYR A 159 -1.31 -14.59 -9.07
C TYR A 159 -1.67 -15.39 -7.81
N LEU A 160 -2.53 -14.84 -6.95
CA LEU A 160 -2.90 -15.46 -5.68
C LEU A 160 -3.67 -16.78 -5.87
N LYS A 161 -4.58 -16.86 -6.84
CA LYS A 161 -5.28 -18.11 -7.17
C LYS A 161 -4.33 -19.23 -7.59
N THR A 162 -3.26 -18.88 -8.31
CA THR A 162 -2.24 -19.85 -8.72
C THR A 162 -1.31 -20.22 -7.56
N ALA A 163 -0.98 -19.26 -6.70
CA ALA A 163 -0.07 -19.47 -5.57
C ALA A 163 -0.73 -20.20 -4.39
N PHE A 164 -2.05 -20.04 -4.22
CA PHE A 164 -2.85 -20.58 -3.13
C PHE A 164 -4.16 -21.19 -3.66
N PRO A 165 -4.09 -22.27 -4.47
CA PRO A 165 -5.27 -22.87 -5.10
C PRO A 165 -6.29 -23.44 -4.11
N GLU A 166 -5.85 -23.74 -2.89
CA GLU A 166 -6.68 -24.22 -1.78
C GLU A 166 -7.54 -23.13 -1.12
N LEU A 167 -7.18 -21.85 -1.27
CA LEU A 167 -7.92 -20.75 -0.64
C LEU A 167 -9.09 -20.30 -1.53
N PRO A 168 -10.29 -20.10 -0.97
CA PRO A 168 -11.41 -19.59 -1.72
C PRO A 168 -11.14 -18.14 -2.17
N GLU A 169 -11.71 -17.75 -3.32
CA GLU A 169 -11.52 -16.40 -3.88
C GLU A 169 -11.85 -15.28 -2.87
N SER A 170 -12.87 -15.48 -2.02
CA SER A 170 -13.27 -14.53 -0.98
C SER A 170 -12.17 -14.23 0.04
N GLU A 171 -11.28 -15.17 0.31
CA GLU A 171 -10.12 -14.98 1.21
C GLU A 171 -8.94 -14.32 0.50
N LEU A 172 -8.87 -14.41 -0.84
CA LEU A 172 -7.82 -13.78 -1.65
C LEU A 172 -8.10 -12.30 -1.95
N VAL A 173 -9.38 -11.91 -2.10
CA VAL A 173 -9.79 -10.54 -2.45
C VAL A 173 -9.27 -9.45 -1.48
N PRO A 174 -9.24 -9.68 -0.15
CA PRO A 174 -8.63 -8.73 0.79
C PRO A 174 -7.12 -8.52 0.58
N LEU A 175 -6.43 -9.45 -0.10
CA LEU A 175 -4.96 -9.46 -0.25
C LEU A 175 -4.48 -8.85 -1.57
N LEU A 176 -5.39 -8.38 -2.43
CA LEU A 176 -5.05 -7.87 -3.76
C LEU A 176 -4.22 -6.59 -3.69
N THR A 177 -4.70 -5.64 -2.90
CA THR A 177 -4.05 -4.36 -2.61
C THR A 177 -4.43 -3.94 -1.21
N ARG A 178 -3.58 -3.17 -0.55
CA ARG A 178 -3.73 -2.77 0.85
C ARG A 178 -3.44 -1.30 1.04
N ASN A 179 -4.23 -0.68 1.89
CA ASN A 179 -3.98 0.66 2.40
C ASN A 179 -3.07 0.58 3.62
N TYR A 180 -2.38 1.68 3.90
CA TYR A 180 -1.61 1.81 5.13
C TYR A 180 -2.54 2.12 6.28
N LEU A 181 -2.38 1.40 7.40
CA LEU A 181 -3.22 1.55 8.58
C LEU A 181 -3.08 2.95 9.19
N LYS A 182 -1.83 3.42 9.31
CA LYS A 182 -1.53 4.80 9.73
C LYS A 182 -0.25 5.31 9.05
N GLN A 183 -0.24 6.59 8.74
CA GLN A 183 0.92 7.31 8.23
C GLN A 183 1.01 8.68 8.88
N GLY A 184 2.22 9.20 9.01
CA GLY A 184 2.42 10.47 9.70
C GLY A 184 3.86 10.71 10.08
N PHE A 185 4.16 11.92 10.54
CA PHE A 185 5.49 12.22 11.06
C PHE A 185 5.64 11.80 12.52
N MET A 186 6.75 11.15 12.83
CA MET A 186 7.27 10.96 14.18
C MET A 186 8.75 11.35 14.20
N GLU A 187 9.31 11.70 15.36
CA GLU A 187 10.76 11.75 15.53
C GLU A 187 11.25 10.41 16.05
N LYS A 188 12.46 10.02 15.65
CA LYS A 188 13.14 8.83 16.16
C LYS A 188 14.59 9.13 16.51
N THR A 189 15.12 8.44 17.51
CA THR A 189 16.56 8.40 17.78
C THR A 189 17.22 7.16 17.12
N GLY A 190 18.53 7.02 17.28
CA GLY A 190 19.31 5.88 16.83
C GLY A 190 19.28 4.71 17.81
N PRO A 191 19.93 3.58 17.47
CA PRO A 191 19.88 2.36 18.27
C PRO A 191 20.46 2.53 19.68
N LYS A 192 21.45 3.42 19.85
CA LYS A 192 22.08 3.69 21.15
C LYS A 192 21.30 4.69 21.99
N GLN A 193 20.22 5.28 21.44
CA GLN A 193 19.36 6.29 22.08
C GLN A 193 20.13 7.55 22.54
N ARG A 194 21.31 7.77 21.98
CA ARG A 194 22.18 8.94 22.23
C ARG A 194 22.27 9.84 21.01
N GLU A 195 21.89 9.31 19.85
CA GLU A 195 21.87 10.03 18.60
C GLU A 195 20.74 11.08 18.62
N PRO A 196 20.92 12.23 17.95
CA PRO A 196 19.88 13.24 17.85
C PRO A 196 18.60 12.68 17.24
N PHE A 197 17.45 13.13 17.78
CA PHE A 197 16.16 12.80 17.21
C PHE A 197 16.04 13.38 15.80
N LYS A 198 15.49 12.58 14.89
CA LYS A 198 15.26 12.98 13.50
C LYS A 198 13.79 12.77 13.15
N LYS A 199 13.14 13.82 12.66
CA LYS A 199 11.80 13.74 12.06
C LYS A 199 11.83 12.82 10.83
N ARG A 200 10.91 11.87 10.78
CA ARG A 200 10.75 10.89 9.69
C ARG A 200 9.27 10.70 9.39
N TRP A 201 8.96 10.43 8.13
CA TRP A 201 7.62 10.02 7.72
C TRP A 201 7.48 8.51 7.93
N PHE A 202 6.55 8.10 8.77
CA PHE A 202 6.28 6.71 9.08
C PHE A 202 5.07 6.18 8.31
N THR A 203 5.06 4.88 8.05
CA THR A 203 4.01 4.19 7.33
C THR A 203 3.86 2.79 7.88
N LEU A 204 2.70 2.51 8.46
CA LEU A 204 2.36 1.21 9.03
C LEU A 204 1.55 0.38 8.02
N ASP A 205 2.17 -0.70 7.56
CA ASP A 205 1.54 -1.73 6.73
C ASP A 205 1.16 -2.90 7.64
N SER A 206 -0.14 -3.04 7.94
CA SER A 206 -0.64 -4.07 8.84
C SER A 206 -0.52 -5.48 8.25
N GLN A 207 -0.75 -5.62 6.94
CA GLN A 207 -0.71 -6.91 6.26
C GLN A 207 0.73 -7.45 6.19
N GLU A 208 1.71 -6.59 5.91
CA GLU A 208 3.14 -6.97 5.96
C GLU A 208 3.71 -6.94 7.38
N ARG A 209 2.94 -6.44 8.35
CA ARG A 209 3.36 -6.16 9.73
C ARG A 209 4.66 -5.37 9.79
N ARG A 210 4.74 -4.29 9.01
CA ARG A 210 5.94 -3.46 8.92
C ARG A 210 5.65 -1.99 9.16
N LEU A 211 6.48 -1.40 10.00
CA LEU A 211 6.59 0.04 10.16
C LEU A 211 7.79 0.55 9.35
N LEU A 212 7.51 1.18 8.21
CA LEU A 212 8.51 1.78 7.32
C LEU A 212 8.73 3.25 7.70
N TYR A 213 9.96 3.76 7.61
CA TYR A 213 10.22 5.18 7.83
C TYR A 213 11.11 5.81 6.76
N TYR A 214 10.77 7.04 6.37
CA TYR A 214 11.35 7.79 5.25
C TYR A 214 11.86 9.16 5.71
N LYS A 215 12.79 9.77 4.97
CA LYS A 215 13.18 11.16 5.25
C LYS A 215 12.02 12.09 4.87
N ASN A 216 11.42 11.87 3.71
CA ASN A 216 10.24 12.58 3.22
C ASN A 216 9.15 11.60 2.74
N PRO A 217 7.87 11.99 2.72
CA PRO A 217 6.76 11.11 2.34
C PRO A 217 6.84 10.58 0.90
N LEU A 218 7.51 11.32 -0.01
CA LEU A 218 7.66 10.97 -1.43
C LEU A 218 9.05 10.43 -1.77
N ASP A 219 9.81 9.96 -0.77
CA ASP A 219 11.09 9.31 -1.03
C ASP A 219 10.88 7.95 -1.74
N ALA A 220 11.79 7.64 -2.66
CA ALA A 220 11.73 6.40 -3.44
C ALA A 220 12.00 5.14 -2.60
N PHE A 221 12.73 5.24 -1.49
CA PHE A 221 13.10 4.12 -0.63
C PHE A 221 13.02 4.53 0.82
N GLU A 222 12.70 3.57 1.69
CA GLU A 222 12.73 3.75 3.13
C GLU A 222 14.16 3.93 3.63
N GLN A 223 14.30 4.62 4.76
CA GLN A 223 15.54 4.73 5.54
C GLN A 223 15.71 3.53 6.49
N GLY A 224 14.65 2.75 6.67
CA GLY A 224 14.63 1.50 7.39
C GLY A 224 13.21 1.06 7.69
N GLN A 225 13.12 -0.13 8.26
CA GLN A 225 11.87 -0.82 8.55
C GLN A 225 11.94 -1.51 9.90
N VAL A 226 10.78 -1.72 10.51
CA VAL A 226 10.60 -2.49 11.73
C VAL A 226 9.56 -3.56 11.43
N PHE A 227 9.93 -4.83 11.53
CA PHE A 227 8.95 -5.90 11.56
C PHE A 227 8.24 -5.89 12.93
N LEU A 228 6.94 -6.13 12.93
CA LEU A 228 6.11 -6.17 14.13
C LEU A 228 5.63 -7.62 14.32
N GLY A 229 6.36 -8.39 15.12
CA GLY A 229 5.96 -9.78 15.45
C GLY A 229 4.81 -9.82 16.43
N SER A 230 4.66 -10.92 17.17
CA SER A 230 3.62 -11.05 18.20
C SER A 230 4.15 -10.76 19.61
N ASN A 231 3.25 -10.59 20.56
CA ASN A 231 3.61 -10.36 21.96
C ASN A 231 4.41 -11.55 22.54
N GLU A 232 4.06 -12.78 22.15
CA GLU A 232 4.77 -14.01 22.57
C GLU A 232 6.20 -14.06 22.04
N GLN A 233 6.48 -13.35 20.95
CA GLN A 233 7.81 -13.22 20.36
C GLN A 233 8.61 -12.06 20.97
N GLY A 234 8.10 -11.38 22.00
CA GLY A 234 8.79 -10.25 22.66
C GLY A 234 8.64 -8.92 21.94
N TYR A 235 7.57 -8.75 21.15
CA TYR A 235 7.20 -7.46 20.56
C TYR A 235 6.16 -6.76 21.44
N GLU A 236 6.43 -5.52 21.82
CA GLU A 236 5.53 -4.76 22.71
C GLU A 236 5.54 -3.28 22.35
N VAL A 237 4.50 -2.56 22.73
CA VAL A 237 4.38 -1.11 22.48
C VAL A 237 3.87 -0.39 23.73
N TYR A 238 4.63 0.61 24.17
CA TYR A 238 4.37 1.36 25.39
C TYR A 238 4.21 2.86 25.13
N GLU A 239 3.36 3.47 25.94
CA GLU A 239 3.20 4.92 26.04
C GLU A 239 4.21 5.47 27.05
N ASP A 240 5.50 5.39 26.72
CA ASP A 240 6.56 5.93 27.56
C ASP A 240 7.82 6.28 26.77
N LEU A 241 8.69 7.05 27.43
CA LEU A 241 10.06 7.27 27.02
C LEU A 241 11.00 6.70 28.09
N PRO A 242 12.09 6.02 27.69
CA PRO A 242 13.12 5.62 28.64
C PRO A 242 13.65 6.81 29.46
N LYS A 243 14.03 6.55 30.72
CA LYS A 243 14.62 7.58 31.58
C LYS A 243 15.90 8.14 30.96
N GLY A 244 16.06 9.47 30.99
CA GLY A 244 17.26 10.15 30.53
C GLY A 244 17.32 10.48 29.04
N ILE A 245 16.24 10.23 28.29
CA ILE A 245 16.13 10.67 26.89
C ILE A 245 16.16 12.21 26.81
N ARG A 246 16.97 12.72 25.87
CA ARG A 246 17.14 14.16 25.58
C ARG A 246 17.20 14.40 24.08
N GLY A 247 16.95 15.65 23.66
CA GLY A 247 17.11 16.10 22.28
C GLY A 247 15.89 15.87 21.38
N ASN A 248 14.78 15.34 21.90
CA ASN A 248 13.49 15.31 21.22
C ASN A 248 12.80 16.68 21.28
N ARG A 249 12.19 17.09 20.17
CA ARG A 249 11.38 18.32 20.11
C ARG A 249 9.98 18.04 20.61
N TRP A 250 9.41 16.92 20.20
CA TRP A 250 8.06 16.51 20.58
C TRP A 250 8.04 15.74 21.91
N LYS A 251 6.98 15.93 22.70
CA LYS A 251 6.87 15.42 24.08
C LYS A 251 6.09 14.13 24.22
N ALA A 252 5.04 13.95 23.41
CA ALA A 252 4.25 12.73 23.36
C ALA A 252 5.13 11.58 22.85
N GLY A 253 5.46 10.61 23.69
CA GLY A 253 6.49 9.61 23.43
C GLY A 253 5.95 8.19 23.43
N LEU A 254 6.45 7.34 22.54
CA LEU A 254 6.11 5.93 22.52
C LEU A 254 7.35 5.07 22.24
N THR A 255 7.36 3.88 22.79
CA THR A 255 8.46 2.92 22.64
C THR A 255 7.94 1.63 22.02
N ILE A 256 8.55 1.21 20.91
CA ILE A 256 8.33 -0.10 20.30
C ILE A 256 9.47 -1.01 20.71
N VAL A 257 9.17 -2.10 21.38
CA VAL A 257 10.12 -3.14 21.76
C VAL A 257 10.10 -4.25 20.72
N THR A 258 11.30 -4.65 20.28
CA THR A 258 11.52 -5.87 19.50
C THR A 258 12.58 -6.72 20.20
N PRO A 259 12.73 -8.00 19.84
CA PRO A 259 13.77 -8.87 20.41
C PRO A 259 15.20 -8.31 20.27
N GLU A 260 15.45 -7.58 19.19
CA GLU A 260 16.77 -7.04 18.87
C GLU A 260 17.03 -5.69 19.55
N ARG A 261 16.01 -4.81 19.64
CA ARG A 261 16.19 -3.45 20.17
C ARG A 261 14.88 -2.75 20.51
N ARG A 262 15.02 -1.59 21.17
CA ARG A 262 13.93 -0.64 21.40
C ARG A 262 13.99 0.52 20.41
N PHE A 263 12.85 0.86 19.82
CA PHE A 263 12.66 2.06 19.00
C PHE A 263 11.94 3.11 19.83
N VAL A 264 12.64 4.19 20.14
CA VAL A 264 12.10 5.31 20.89
C VAL A 264 11.65 6.40 19.91
N LEU A 265 10.35 6.70 19.95
CA LEU A 265 9.68 7.62 19.04
C LEU A 265 8.98 8.74 19.81
N THR A 266 8.81 9.89 19.18
CA THR A 266 7.94 10.96 19.69
C THR A 266 7.01 11.49 18.59
N CYS A 267 5.82 11.93 18.97
CA CYS A 267 4.71 12.29 18.08
C CYS A 267 4.36 13.78 18.22
N PRO A 268 3.83 14.44 17.17
CA PRO A 268 3.52 15.87 17.19
C PRO A 268 2.54 16.32 18.28
N SER A 269 1.64 15.41 18.72
CA SER A 269 0.63 15.64 19.74
C SER A 269 0.29 14.34 20.45
N GLU A 270 -0.35 14.42 21.61
CA GLU A 270 -0.89 13.27 22.35
C GLU A 270 -1.97 12.52 21.54
N LYS A 271 -2.78 13.26 20.77
CA LYS A 271 -3.74 12.64 19.84
C LYS A 271 -3.05 11.75 18.81
N GLU A 272 -2.00 12.24 18.16
CA GLU A 272 -1.24 11.43 17.18
C GLU A 272 -0.57 10.22 17.83
N GLN A 273 -0.02 10.40 19.04
CA GLN A 273 0.57 9.32 19.82
C GLN A 273 -0.46 8.23 20.12
N GLN A 274 -1.65 8.59 20.59
CA GLN A 274 -2.73 7.64 20.87
C GLN A 274 -3.13 6.86 19.62
N GLU A 275 -3.36 7.56 18.49
CA GLU A 275 -3.68 6.91 17.22
C GLU A 275 -2.58 5.96 16.73
N TRP A 276 -1.30 6.31 16.95
CA TRP A 276 -0.17 5.42 16.65
C TRP A 276 -0.14 4.20 17.56
N LEU A 277 -0.33 4.39 18.86
CA LEU A 277 -0.39 3.30 19.84
C LEU A 277 -1.52 2.32 19.51
N ASP A 278 -2.73 2.83 19.23
CA ASP A 278 -3.89 2.02 18.89
C ASP A 278 -3.63 1.20 17.62
N SER A 279 -3.10 1.84 16.57
CA SER A 279 -2.79 1.16 15.31
C SER A 279 -1.69 0.11 15.47
N LEU A 280 -0.66 0.38 16.28
CA LEU A 280 0.43 -0.57 16.52
C LEU A 280 -0.05 -1.75 17.38
N ARG A 281 -0.83 -1.49 18.44
CA ARG A 281 -1.41 -2.52 19.30
C ARG A 281 -2.37 -3.42 18.53
N ASP A 282 -3.17 -2.84 17.63
CA ASP A 282 -4.01 -3.61 16.71
C ASP A 282 -3.19 -4.58 15.85
N VAL A 283 -2.08 -4.14 15.27
CA VAL A 283 -1.21 -5.06 14.51
C VAL A 283 -0.62 -6.16 15.40
N LEU A 284 -0.18 -5.84 16.62
CA LEU A 284 0.41 -6.80 17.54
C LEU A 284 -0.60 -7.83 18.08
N SER A 285 -1.87 -7.46 18.25
CA SER A 285 -2.92 -8.33 18.79
C SER A 285 -3.40 -9.40 17.80
N HIS A 286 -3.22 -9.16 16.49
CA HIS A 286 -3.59 -10.14 15.48
C HIS A 286 -2.54 -11.26 15.36
N PRO A 287 -2.94 -12.53 15.17
CA PRO A 287 -2.00 -13.61 14.93
C PRO A 287 -1.26 -13.44 13.60
N LEU A 288 -0.09 -14.05 13.47
CA LEU A 288 0.63 -14.12 12.20
C LEU A 288 -0.17 -14.99 11.22
N THR A 289 -0.50 -14.44 10.05
CA THR A 289 -1.14 -15.24 8.99
C THR A 289 -0.10 -16.13 8.28
N PRO A 290 -0.48 -17.22 7.61
CA PRO A 290 0.43 -18.02 6.80
C PRO A 290 1.24 -17.19 5.80
N LEU A 291 0.65 -16.13 5.24
CA LEU A 291 1.33 -15.19 4.34
C LEU A 291 2.45 -14.40 5.04
N ASN A 292 2.28 -14.06 6.32
CA ASN A 292 3.32 -13.42 7.12
C ASN A 292 4.48 -14.37 7.45
N LEU A 293 4.21 -15.67 7.59
CA LEU A 293 5.24 -16.67 7.88
C LEU A 293 6.15 -16.89 6.66
N PHE A 294 5.60 -16.82 5.45
CA PHE A 294 6.39 -16.88 4.20
C PHE A 294 7.31 -15.67 4.00
N THR A 295 6.88 -14.47 4.41
CA THR A 295 7.72 -13.26 4.27
C THR A 295 8.80 -13.17 5.35
N ALA A 296 8.51 -13.60 6.58
CA ALA A 296 9.48 -13.63 7.67
C ALA A 296 10.60 -14.68 7.46
N SER A 297 10.27 -15.86 6.93
CA SER A 297 11.23 -16.95 6.70
C SER A 297 12.26 -16.61 5.61
N THR A 298 11.86 -15.90 4.55
CA THR A 298 12.79 -15.47 3.49
C THR A 298 13.84 -14.45 3.93
N GLU A 299 13.61 -13.71 5.02
CA GLU A 299 14.56 -12.69 5.51
C GLU A 299 15.54 -13.22 6.56
N SER A 300 15.18 -14.28 7.30
CA SER A 300 16.07 -14.93 8.27
C SER A 300 17.34 -15.53 7.64
N GLY A 301 17.31 -15.84 6.34
CA GLY A 301 18.47 -16.36 5.60
C GLY A 301 19.43 -15.30 5.05
N CYS A 302 19.12 -14.00 5.15
CA CYS A 302 19.91 -12.93 4.53
C CYS A 302 20.56 -11.96 5.54
N SER A 303 20.31 -12.14 6.85
CA SER A 303 20.94 -11.33 7.91
C SER A 303 22.25 -11.92 8.45
N SER A 304 22.70 -13.05 7.89
CA SER A 304 23.97 -13.70 8.22
C SER A 304 24.90 -13.69 7.00
N ARG A 305 25.43 -12.51 6.65
CA ARG A 305 26.68 -12.33 5.90
C ARG A 305 27.15 -10.87 6.00
#